data_AF-A0A1Q9EUW1-F1
#
_entry.id   AF-A0A1Q9EUW1-F1
#
_cell.length_a   1.000
_cell.length_b   1.000
_cell.length_c   1.000
_cell.angle_alpha   90.00
_cell.angle_beta   90.00
_cell.angle_gamma   90.00
#
_symmetry.space_group_name_H-M   'P 1'
#
loop_
_entity.id
_entity.type
_entity.pdbx_description
1 polymer ?
#
loop_
_entity_poly.entity_id
_entity_poly.type
_entity_poly.pdbx_seq_one_letter_code
_entity_poly.pdbx_strand_id
1 'polypeptide(L)'
;MVRAHGTSRRSRCSGGVALLLLAQCAWPVSFVGRTGLRATAGATASADVTYKEELQSLCEEFRSKQEEMWEMMDEQEKSEKKSGKRKEKSKASLLQAESFAAQRVQLGDDLDALRNSTIEAIERVAAKNPTSAPLKGWRGYGGEDPKNCILNGTWKLIFTDAADATFKKSKRGSAKTFQEIDAKEGWFINCVDFSNPDSKLQGFRVFVEGKALNDSEVELIFRKVRLLRRSRFFPEITIPLPGPGFLRKVGRLFARRKGGEVNPSDRGAGFKLLYVDEDLRIHRTFDGLYFVQKRLA
;
A
#
# COMPACT_ATOMS: atom_id res chain seq x y z
N MET A 1 -3.63 65.13 12.70
CA MET A 1 -4.24 64.67 11.44
C MET A 1 -3.28 63.67 10.80
N VAL A 2 -3.43 62.37 11.09
CA VAL A 2 -2.55 61.30 10.57
C VAL A 2 -3.43 60.19 10.04
N ARG A 3 -3.40 59.98 8.71
CA ARG A 3 -4.08 58.88 8.01
C ARG A 3 -3.19 57.66 8.03
N ALA A 4 -3.67 56.55 8.61
CA ALA A 4 -3.02 55.24 8.50
C ALA A 4 -3.74 54.40 7.42
N HIS A 5 -3.00 54.04 6.36
CA HIS A 5 -3.44 53.10 5.34
C HIS A 5 -3.27 51.66 5.84
N GLY A 6 -4.39 50.95 6.02
CA GLY A 6 -4.40 49.51 6.27
C GLY A 6 -4.18 48.72 4.99
N THR A 7 -3.05 48.02 4.89
CA THR A 7 -2.77 47.08 3.80
C THR A 7 -3.24 45.68 4.16
N SER A 8 -4.23 45.20 3.42
CA SER A 8 -4.78 43.84 3.49
C SER A 8 -3.79 42.83 2.90
N ARG A 9 -3.24 41.94 3.75
CA ARG A 9 -2.44 40.80 3.32
C ARG A 9 -3.36 39.64 2.89
N ARG A 10 -3.45 39.41 1.58
CA ARG A 10 -4.00 38.17 1.00
C ARG A 10 -3.08 37.00 1.35
N SER A 11 -3.60 36.01 2.06
CA SER A 11 -2.90 34.75 2.30
C SER A 11 -2.89 33.94 1.00
N ARG A 12 -1.69 33.61 0.51
CA ARG A 12 -1.50 32.66 -0.59
C ARG A 12 -1.54 31.27 0.03
N CYS A 13 -2.65 30.55 -0.15
CA CYS A 13 -2.68 29.11 0.12
C CYS A 13 -1.78 28.41 -0.90
N SER A 14 -0.71 27.81 -0.40
CA SER A 14 0.26 26.99 -1.12
C SER A 14 -0.39 25.68 -1.60
N GLY A 15 -0.66 25.60 -2.90
CA GLY A 15 -1.15 24.41 -3.60
C GLY A 15 -0.09 23.33 -3.86
N GLY A 16 0.78 23.03 -2.88
CA GLY A 16 1.96 22.16 -3.07
C GLY A 16 1.86 20.74 -2.49
N VAL A 17 0.77 20.38 -1.81
CA VAL A 17 0.75 19.17 -0.94
C VAL A 17 0.20 17.91 -1.63
N ALA A 18 -0.43 18.02 -2.81
CA ALA A 18 -1.15 16.90 -3.41
C ALA A 18 -0.26 15.91 -4.20
N LEU A 19 0.97 16.28 -4.57
CA LEU A 19 1.83 15.45 -5.43
C LEU A 19 2.74 14.47 -4.64
N LEU A 20 2.86 14.63 -3.32
CA LEU A 20 3.79 13.87 -2.48
C LEU A 20 3.25 12.52 -1.98
N LEU A 21 1.95 12.26 -2.10
CA LEU A 21 1.29 11.08 -1.53
C LEU A 21 1.33 9.83 -2.44
N LEU A 22 1.92 9.91 -3.63
CA LEU A 22 1.59 9.00 -4.73
C LEU A 22 2.80 8.30 -5.38
N ALA A 23 3.97 8.37 -4.76
CA ALA A 23 5.24 7.86 -5.32
C ALA A 23 6.07 7.02 -4.33
N GLN A 24 5.44 6.36 -3.35
CA GLN A 24 6.11 5.80 -2.18
C GLN A 24 6.62 4.35 -2.29
N CYS A 25 6.51 3.68 -3.44
CA CYS A 25 6.90 2.29 -3.55
C CYS A 25 8.23 2.11 -4.32
N ALA A 26 9.36 1.88 -3.60
CA ALA A 26 10.42 0.93 -3.98
C ALA A 26 11.57 0.84 -2.91
N TRP A 27 12.53 -0.09 -3.10
CA TRP A 27 13.93 -0.18 -2.57
C TRP A 27 14.14 -0.87 -1.17
N PRO A 28 15.28 -1.56 -0.85
CA PRO A 28 15.75 -2.91 -1.24
C PRO A 28 16.09 -3.89 -0.05
N VAL A 29 16.16 -5.23 -0.25
CA VAL A 29 16.84 -6.21 0.68
C VAL A 29 17.42 -7.46 -0.04
N SER A 30 18.48 -8.02 0.56
CA SER A 30 19.29 -9.21 0.25
C SER A 30 18.59 -10.58 0.31
N PHE A 31 19.24 -11.57 -0.32
CA PHE A 31 18.71 -12.87 -0.77
C PHE A 31 19.12 -14.05 0.14
N VAL A 32 18.19 -14.97 0.47
CA VAL A 32 18.50 -16.35 0.91
C VAL A 32 17.42 -17.30 0.35
N GLY A 33 17.84 -18.38 -0.32
CA GLY A 33 16.97 -19.36 -0.95
C GLY A 33 16.76 -20.63 -0.13
N ARG A 34 15.71 -21.39 -0.44
CA ARG A 34 15.64 -22.83 -0.12
C ARG A 34 14.73 -23.64 -1.04
N THR A 35 15.15 -24.89 -1.18
CA THR A 35 14.70 -25.99 -2.04
C THR A 35 13.47 -26.71 -1.49
N GLY A 36 12.69 -27.30 -2.40
CA GLY A 36 11.38 -27.88 -2.16
C GLY A 36 11.37 -29.38 -1.80
N LEU A 37 10.20 -29.80 -1.34
CA LEU A 37 9.81 -31.20 -1.14
C LEU A 37 8.35 -31.36 -1.60
N ARG A 38 8.09 -32.51 -2.24
CA ARG A 38 6.84 -32.88 -2.91
C ARG A 38 5.99 -33.72 -1.94
N ALA A 39 4.69 -33.45 -1.83
CA ALA A 39 3.78 -34.22 -0.97
C ALA A 39 2.48 -34.62 -1.70
N THR A 40 1.95 -35.75 -1.25
CA THR A 40 0.85 -36.57 -1.73
C THR A 40 -0.54 -35.97 -1.45
N ALA A 41 -1.46 -36.12 -2.40
CA ALA A 41 -2.81 -35.57 -2.38
C ALA A 41 -3.82 -36.59 -1.82
N GLY A 42 -4.57 -36.21 -0.78
CA GLY A 42 -5.66 -37.05 -0.26
C GLY A 42 -6.25 -36.60 1.08
N ALA A 43 -5.44 -35.97 1.95
CA ALA A 43 -5.87 -35.39 3.25
C ALA A 43 -5.81 -33.85 3.28
N THR A 44 -5.61 -33.22 2.11
CA THR A 44 -5.18 -31.82 1.99
C THR A 44 -6.31 -30.82 2.16
N ALA A 45 -7.52 -31.11 1.66
CA ALA A 45 -8.58 -30.11 1.59
C ALA A 45 -9.04 -29.57 2.96
N SER A 46 -9.15 -30.42 4.00
CA SER A 46 -9.58 -29.97 5.33
C SER A 46 -8.48 -29.21 6.08
N ALA A 47 -7.21 -29.59 5.90
CA ALA A 47 -6.08 -28.90 6.51
C ALA A 47 -5.82 -27.53 5.85
N ASP A 48 -6.07 -27.41 4.54
CA ASP A 48 -5.86 -26.17 3.79
C ASP A 48 -6.84 -25.06 4.23
N VAL A 49 -8.08 -25.42 4.59
CA VAL A 49 -9.06 -24.47 5.18
C VAL A 49 -8.54 -23.92 6.50
N THR A 50 -7.96 -24.77 7.35
CA THR A 50 -7.42 -24.37 8.66
C THR A 50 -6.30 -23.32 8.54
N TYR A 51 -5.38 -23.47 7.58
CA TYR A 51 -4.27 -22.51 7.43
C TYR A 51 -4.72 -21.13 6.97
N LYS A 52 -5.74 -21.05 6.08
CA LYS A 52 -6.30 -19.77 5.65
C LYS A 52 -7.00 -19.05 6.80
N GLU A 53 -7.79 -19.78 7.58
CA GLU A 53 -8.51 -19.25 8.74
C GLU A 53 -7.53 -18.74 9.80
N GLU A 54 -6.48 -19.51 10.09
CA GLU A 54 -5.40 -19.10 10.98
C GLU A 54 -4.73 -17.81 10.49
N LEU A 55 -4.36 -17.73 9.21
CA LEU A 55 -3.77 -16.51 8.63
C LEU A 55 -4.72 -15.31 8.72
N GLN A 56 -6.01 -15.50 8.41
CA GLN A 56 -7.00 -14.42 8.51
C GLN A 56 -7.16 -13.92 9.96
N SER A 57 -7.19 -14.84 10.93
CA SER A 57 -7.23 -14.49 12.36
C SER A 57 -6.00 -13.67 12.76
N LEU A 58 -4.78 -14.08 12.35
CA LEU A 58 -3.55 -13.33 12.63
C LEU A 58 -3.54 -11.94 11.98
N CYS A 59 -4.06 -11.82 10.76
CA CYS A 59 -4.21 -10.53 10.08
C CYS A 59 -5.15 -9.59 10.84
N GLU A 60 -6.28 -10.12 11.33
CA GLU A 60 -7.27 -9.36 12.12
C GLU A 60 -6.69 -8.93 13.48
N GLU A 61 -6.00 -9.82 14.18
CA GLU A 61 -5.34 -9.52 15.44
C GLU A 61 -4.26 -8.45 15.26
N PHE A 62 -3.41 -8.59 14.23
CA PHE A 62 -2.39 -7.60 13.89
C PHE A 62 -3.01 -6.23 13.63
N ARG A 63 -4.10 -6.21 12.86
CA ARG A 63 -4.82 -4.98 12.54
C ARG A 63 -5.43 -4.33 13.79
N SER A 64 -6.05 -5.12 14.68
CA SER A 64 -6.62 -4.63 15.94
C SER A 64 -5.54 -3.99 16.82
N LYS A 65 -4.42 -4.69 17.02
CA LYS A 65 -3.29 -4.20 17.83
C LYS A 65 -2.63 -2.96 17.25
N GLN A 66 -2.52 -2.88 15.92
CA GLN A 66 -2.05 -1.69 15.24
C GLN A 66 -2.97 -0.48 15.48
N GLU A 67 -4.29 -0.69 15.47
CA GLU A 67 -5.27 0.37 15.74
C GLU A 67 -5.24 0.82 17.21
N GLU A 68 -5.17 -0.11 18.17
CA GLU A 68 -4.98 0.17 19.60
C GLU A 68 -3.72 1.04 19.84
N MET A 69 -2.59 0.65 19.24
CA MET A 69 -1.34 1.41 19.34
C MET A 69 -1.50 2.85 18.81
N TRP A 70 -2.19 3.03 17.69
CA TRP A 70 -2.43 4.38 17.15
C TRP A 70 -3.31 5.25 18.03
N GLU A 71 -4.30 4.66 18.70
CA GLU A 71 -5.18 5.34 19.64
C GLU A 71 -4.41 5.77 20.90
N MET A 72 -3.58 4.88 21.46
CA MET A 72 -2.68 5.22 22.58
C MET A 72 -1.72 6.37 22.24
N MET A 73 -1.12 6.35 21.04
CA MET A 73 -0.24 7.43 20.59
C MET A 73 -0.98 8.77 20.47
N ASP A 74 -2.24 8.77 20.00
CA ASP A 74 -3.05 9.98 19.88
C ASP A 74 -3.43 10.55 21.24
N GLU A 75 -3.71 9.69 22.23
CA GLU A 75 -4.00 10.09 23.60
C GLU A 75 -2.78 10.67 24.30
N GLN A 76 -1.61 10.05 24.12
CA GLN A 76 -0.34 10.56 24.62
C GLN A 76 -0.02 11.94 23.99
N GLU A 77 -0.22 12.11 22.68
CA GLU A 77 0.01 13.41 22.03
C GLU A 77 -0.95 14.49 22.57
N LYS A 78 -2.20 14.13 22.88
CA LYS A 78 -3.18 15.05 23.48
C LYS A 78 -2.82 15.41 24.92
N SER A 79 -2.36 14.47 25.74
CA SER A 79 -2.00 14.72 27.13
C SER A 79 -0.75 15.61 27.24
N GLU A 80 0.24 15.38 26.38
CA GLU A 80 1.44 16.21 26.29
C GLU A 80 1.10 17.66 25.91
N LYS A 81 0.21 17.87 24.93
CA LYS A 81 -0.26 19.22 24.54
C LYS A 81 -0.97 19.96 25.66
N LYS A 82 -1.73 19.27 26.52
CA LYS A 82 -2.42 19.88 27.67
C LYS A 82 -1.45 20.28 28.78
N SER A 83 -0.37 19.53 28.98
CA SER A 83 0.62 19.78 30.03
C SER A 83 1.51 21.02 29.81
N GLY A 84 1.34 21.75 28.71
CA GLY A 84 2.14 22.95 28.39
C GLY A 84 3.61 22.66 28.11
N LYS A 85 4.07 21.41 28.20
CA LYS A 85 5.38 20.97 27.74
C LYS A 85 5.42 21.10 26.22
N ARG A 86 5.86 22.27 25.76
CA ARG A 86 6.15 22.57 24.36
C ARG A 86 7.31 21.67 23.95
N LYS A 87 7.02 20.46 23.48
CA LYS A 87 8.04 19.62 22.84
C LYS A 87 8.66 20.45 21.73
N GLU A 88 9.99 20.57 21.79
CA GLU A 88 10.79 20.79 20.59
C GLU A 88 10.20 19.86 19.53
N LYS A 89 9.79 20.42 18.38
CA LYS A 89 9.29 19.62 17.26
C LYS A 89 10.41 18.69 16.83
N SER A 90 10.57 17.55 17.50
CA SER A 90 11.21 16.41 16.87
C SER A 90 10.41 16.22 15.59
N LYS A 91 11.09 16.33 14.46
CA LYS A 91 10.50 16.26 13.13
C LYS A 91 10.00 14.84 12.82
N ALA A 92 9.49 14.12 13.82
CA ALA A 92 8.56 13.00 13.65
C ALA A 92 7.21 13.59 13.22
N SER A 93 7.25 14.19 12.03
CA SER A 93 6.10 14.69 11.31
C SER A 93 5.06 13.58 11.25
N LEU A 94 3.80 13.95 11.41
CA LEU A 94 2.60 13.17 11.02
C LEU A 94 2.60 12.71 9.54
N LEU A 95 3.70 12.98 8.84
CA LEU A 95 4.10 12.59 7.52
C LEU A 95 5.60 12.24 7.54
N GLN A 96 6.03 11.24 8.30
CA GLN A 96 7.32 10.56 8.07
C GLN A 96 7.30 9.75 6.74
N ALA A 97 6.42 10.12 5.82
CA ALA A 97 6.50 10.01 4.37
C ALA A 97 7.76 10.68 3.73
N GLU A 98 8.79 11.00 4.52
CA GLU A 98 9.97 11.75 4.09
C GLU A 98 11.12 10.88 3.55
N SER A 99 10.93 9.56 3.49
CA SER A 99 11.86 8.63 2.86
C SER A 99 11.19 8.02 1.62
N PHE A 100 11.90 8.07 0.49
CA PHE A 100 11.55 7.36 -0.76
C PHE A 100 11.83 5.85 -0.67
N ALA A 101 12.12 5.31 0.52
CA ALA A 101 12.48 3.91 0.72
C ALA A 101 11.29 3.12 1.30
N ALA A 102 11.17 1.86 0.88
CA ALA A 102 10.22 0.91 1.46
C ALA A 102 10.54 0.73 2.95
N GLN A 103 9.77 1.41 3.80
CA GLN A 103 9.96 1.33 5.23
C GLN A 103 8.98 0.29 5.76
N ARG A 104 9.53 -0.76 6.37
CA ARG A 104 8.72 -1.62 7.24
C ARG A 104 8.20 -0.78 8.40
N VAL A 105 6.97 -1.05 8.82
CA VAL A 105 6.45 -0.40 10.02
C VAL A 105 7.35 -0.78 11.19
N GLN A 106 7.98 0.22 11.83
CA GLN A 106 8.65 0.03 13.11
C GLN A 106 7.57 0.01 14.18
N LEU A 107 7.46 -1.11 14.88
CA LEU A 107 6.42 -1.34 15.88
C LEU A 107 7.09 -1.65 17.23
N GLY A 108 6.32 -1.57 18.31
CA GLY A 108 6.78 -2.11 19.60
C GLY A 108 6.95 -3.62 19.54
N ASP A 109 7.73 -4.18 20.47
CA ASP A 109 8.15 -5.59 20.47
C ASP A 109 6.99 -6.59 20.26
N ASP A 110 5.85 -6.38 20.92
CA ASP A 110 4.67 -7.25 20.80
C ASP A 110 4.11 -7.30 19.38
N LEU A 111 4.04 -6.15 18.72
CA LEU A 111 3.45 -6.03 17.39
C LEU A 111 4.45 -6.46 16.30
N ASP A 112 5.74 -6.34 16.59
CA ASP A 112 6.82 -6.93 15.79
C ASP A 112 6.78 -8.48 15.84
N ALA A 113 6.53 -9.07 17.02
CA ALA A 113 6.33 -10.51 17.16
C ALA A 113 5.10 -10.98 16.36
N LEU A 114 3.96 -10.29 16.50
CA LEU A 114 2.73 -10.61 15.77
C LEU A 114 2.88 -10.47 14.24
N ARG A 115 3.61 -9.44 13.78
CA ARG A 115 3.99 -9.31 12.36
C ARG A 115 4.75 -10.54 11.88
N ASN A 116 5.75 -10.98 12.64
CA ASN A 116 6.59 -12.12 12.26
C ASN A 116 5.77 -13.42 12.22
N SER A 117 4.90 -13.67 13.22
CA SER A 117 3.97 -14.80 13.21
C SER A 117 3.01 -14.77 12.01
N THR A 118 2.54 -13.58 11.63
CA THR A 118 1.70 -13.41 10.43
C THR A 118 2.48 -13.75 9.15
N ILE A 119 3.74 -13.31 9.03
CA ILE A 119 4.61 -13.64 7.89
C ILE A 119 4.90 -15.15 7.82
N GLU A 120 5.12 -15.81 8.94
CA GLU A 120 5.29 -17.28 8.99
C GLU A 120 4.02 -18.01 8.51
N ALA A 121 2.84 -17.55 8.92
CA ALA A 121 1.57 -18.07 8.41
C ALA A 121 1.39 -17.83 6.90
N ILE A 122 1.78 -16.65 6.40
CA ILE A 122 1.78 -16.32 4.97
C ILE A 122 2.63 -17.33 4.18
N GLU A 123 3.84 -17.62 4.62
CA GLU A 123 4.74 -18.56 3.92
C GLU A 123 4.18 -19.99 3.94
N ARG A 124 3.52 -20.41 5.03
CA ARG A 124 2.82 -21.70 5.10
C ARG A 124 1.68 -21.79 4.08
N VAL A 125 0.86 -20.76 3.96
CA VAL A 125 -0.23 -20.69 2.96
C VAL A 125 0.33 -20.63 1.54
N ALA A 126 1.38 -19.83 1.31
CA ALA A 126 2.04 -19.71 0.00
C ALA A 126 2.58 -21.04 -0.52
N ALA A 127 3.11 -21.90 0.36
CA ALA A 127 3.56 -23.25 0.00
C ALA A 127 2.43 -24.17 -0.52
N LYS A 128 1.16 -23.78 -0.32
CA LYS A 128 -0.05 -24.50 -0.74
C LYS A 128 -0.80 -23.81 -1.88
N ASN A 129 -0.12 -22.93 -2.63
CA ASN A 129 -0.76 -22.18 -3.72
C ASN A 129 -1.48 -23.10 -4.73
N PRO A 130 -2.82 -23.00 -4.88
CA PRO A 130 -3.57 -23.85 -5.79
C PRO A 130 -3.38 -23.45 -7.25
N THR A 131 -2.96 -22.20 -7.51
CA THR A 131 -2.87 -21.64 -8.85
C THR A 131 -1.42 -21.56 -9.33
N SER A 132 -1.01 -22.49 -10.19
CA SER A 132 0.36 -22.55 -10.71
C SER A 132 0.74 -21.41 -11.66
N ALA A 133 -0.24 -20.84 -12.39
CA ALA A 133 -0.03 -19.76 -13.34
C ALA A 133 -1.06 -18.62 -13.14
N PRO A 134 -0.95 -17.85 -12.04
CA PRO A 134 -1.98 -16.89 -11.63
C PRO A 134 -2.14 -15.67 -12.55
N LEU A 135 -1.19 -15.43 -13.45
CA LEU A 135 -1.25 -14.35 -14.43
C LEU A 135 -1.84 -14.76 -15.78
N LYS A 136 -2.29 -16.01 -15.96
CA LYS A 136 -3.03 -16.38 -17.17
C LYS A 136 -4.28 -15.49 -17.32
N GLY A 137 -4.52 -15.06 -18.56
CA GLY A 137 -5.56 -14.09 -18.91
C GLY A 137 -5.15 -12.63 -18.72
N TRP A 138 -4.09 -12.31 -17.96
CA TRP A 138 -3.67 -10.91 -17.75
C TRP A 138 -3.29 -10.24 -19.08
N ARG A 139 -4.14 -9.33 -19.59
CA ARG A 139 -4.03 -8.77 -20.96
C ARG A 139 -3.88 -9.85 -22.05
N GLY A 140 -4.50 -11.01 -21.87
CA GLY A 140 -4.38 -12.16 -22.77
C GLY A 140 -3.10 -12.98 -22.61
N TYR A 141 -2.31 -12.74 -21.54
CA TYR A 141 -1.12 -13.54 -21.24
C TYR A 141 -1.48 -15.03 -21.13
N GLY A 142 -0.66 -15.88 -21.74
CA GLY A 142 -0.92 -17.32 -21.82
C GLY A 142 -2.04 -17.72 -22.80
N GLY A 143 -2.55 -16.80 -23.63
CA GLY A 143 -3.59 -17.09 -24.63
C GLY A 143 -5.00 -17.26 -24.08
N GLU A 144 -5.19 -16.97 -22.79
CA GLU A 144 -6.48 -17.11 -22.10
C GLU A 144 -7.29 -15.81 -22.14
N ASP A 145 -8.63 -15.91 -22.13
CA ASP A 145 -9.50 -14.74 -22.09
C ASP A 145 -9.28 -13.96 -20.78
N PRO A 146 -9.04 -12.63 -20.81
CA PRO A 146 -8.88 -11.83 -19.61
C PRO A 146 -10.03 -11.92 -18.60
N LYS A 147 -11.23 -12.27 -19.02
CA LYS A 147 -12.36 -12.51 -18.11
C LYS A 147 -12.14 -13.70 -17.18
N ASN A 148 -11.32 -14.66 -17.57
CA ASN A 148 -10.98 -15.85 -16.78
C ASN A 148 -9.76 -15.63 -15.88
N CYS A 149 -9.12 -14.46 -15.95
CA CYS A 149 -7.99 -14.16 -15.08
C CYS A 149 -8.45 -14.11 -13.61
N ILE A 150 -7.90 -15.00 -12.78
CA ILE A 150 -8.29 -15.13 -11.36
C ILE A 150 -8.09 -13.84 -10.57
N LEU A 151 -7.19 -12.95 -11.00
CA LEU A 151 -6.94 -11.68 -10.32
C LEU A 151 -8.06 -10.65 -10.53
N ASN A 152 -8.88 -10.79 -11.57
CA ASN A 152 -9.89 -9.80 -11.92
C ASN A 152 -10.92 -9.61 -10.79
N GLY A 153 -11.28 -8.37 -10.46
CA GLY A 153 -12.26 -8.05 -9.42
C GLY A 153 -11.74 -7.12 -8.32
N THR A 154 -12.47 -7.08 -7.19
CA THR A 154 -12.18 -6.14 -6.09
C THR A 154 -11.61 -6.86 -4.88
N TRP A 155 -10.53 -6.30 -4.31
CA TRP A 155 -9.74 -6.92 -3.26
C TRP A 155 -9.51 -5.95 -2.09
N LYS A 156 -9.87 -6.36 -0.87
CA LYS A 156 -9.64 -5.61 0.36
C LYS A 156 -8.30 -6.01 0.96
N LEU A 157 -7.48 -5.02 1.32
CA LEU A 157 -6.25 -5.25 2.08
C LEU A 157 -6.60 -5.65 3.51
N ILE A 158 -6.08 -6.80 3.97
CA ILE A 158 -6.27 -7.28 5.35
C ILE A 158 -4.98 -7.33 6.15
N PHE A 159 -3.82 -7.42 5.48
CA PHE A 159 -2.52 -7.30 6.13
C PHE A 159 -1.45 -6.73 5.19
N THR A 160 -0.54 -5.95 5.75
CA THR A 160 0.71 -5.56 5.11
C THR A 160 1.74 -5.12 6.16
N ASP A 161 3.02 -5.39 5.90
CA ASP A 161 4.16 -4.84 6.66
C ASP A 161 4.72 -3.54 6.05
N ALA A 162 4.11 -3.04 4.97
CA ALA A 162 4.47 -1.80 4.29
C ALA A 162 3.86 -0.58 5.01
N ALA A 163 4.69 0.36 5.48
CA ALA A 163 4.21 1.51 6.24
C ALA A 163 3.33 2.46 5.42
N ASP A 164 3.63 2.64 4.14
CA ASP A 164 2.91 3.52 3.21
C ASP A 164 1.51 2.99 2.83
N ALA A 165 1.23 1.72 3.08
CA ALA A 165 -0.06 1.09 2.80
C ALA A 165 -1.02 1.12 4.00
N THR A 166 -0.61 1.72 5.13
CA THR A 166 -1.43 1.82 6.34
C THR A 166 -2.02 3.23 6.51
N PHE A 167 -3.32 3.29 6.81
CA PHE A 167 -4.02 4.56 7.01
C PHE A 167 -4.49 4.69 8.46
N LYS A 168 -3.87 5.62 9.21
CA LYS A 168 -4.36 6.06 10.52
C LYS A 168 -5.62 6.93 10.35
N LYS A 169 -6.57 6.82 11.29
CA LYS A 169 -7.73 7.73 11.36
C LYS A 169 -7.23 9.18 11.38
N SER A 170 -7.81 10.05 10.56
CA SER A 170 -7.41 11.45 10.45
C SER A 170 -8.61 12.39 10.55
N LYS A 171 -8.38 13.71 10.45
CA LYS A 171 -9.46 14.71 10.34
C LYS A 171 -10.42 14.44 9.16
N ARG A 172 -9.98 13.65 8.16
CA ARG A 172 -10.79 13.22 7.02
C ARG A 172 -11.65 11.98 7.31
N GLY A 173 -11.70 11.53 8.55
CA GLY A 173 -12.40 10.32 8.97
C GLY A 173 -11.55 9.05 8.80
N SER A 174 -12.22 7.91 8.89
CA SER A 174 -11.67 6.62 8.49
C SER A 174 -11.52 6.57 6.97
N ALA A 175 -10.48 5.89 6.51
CA ALA A 175 -10.29 5.59 5.10
C ALA A 175 -10.62 4.11 4.86
N LYS A 176 -11.49 3.83 3.89
CA LYS A 176 -11.66 2.48 3.34
C LYS A 176 -10.67 2.32 2.20
N THR A 177 -9.89 1.25 2.23
CA THR A 177 -8.94 0.92 1.18
C THR A 177 -9.25 -0.42 0.55
N PHE A 178 -9.11 -0.49 -0.77
CA PHE A 178 -9.26 -1.70 -1.56
C PHE A 178 -8.55 -1.51 -2.91
N GLN A 179 -8.40 -2.57 -3.68
CA GLN A 179 -7.82 -2.57 -5.01
C GLN A 179 -8.85 -3.12 -5.98
N GLU A 180 -9.15 -2.37 -7.03
CA GLU A 180 -9.87 -2.90 -8.19
C GLU A 180 -8.84 -3.36 -9.21
N ILE A 181 -9.04 -4.56 -9.74
CA ILE A 181 -8.15 -5.16 -10.73
C ILE A 181 -8.94 -5.40 -11.99
N ASP A 182 -8.47 -4.79 -13.07
CA ASP A 182 -8.98 -4.98 -14.42
C ASP A 182 -7.92 -5.73 -15.22
N ALA A 183 -8.10 -7.05 -15.34
CA ALA A 183 -7.14 -7.91 -16.03
C ALA A 183 -7.13 -7.68 -17.54
N LYS A 184 -8.24 -7.20 -18.12
CA LYS A 184 -8.35 -6.93 -19.56
C LYS A 184 -7.49 -5.73 -19.94
N GLU A 185 -7.65 -4.64 -19.21
CA GLU A 185 -6.90 -3.40 -19.45
C GLU A 185 -5.51 -3.43 -18.79
N GLY A 186 -5.29 -4.35 -17.85
CA GLY A 186 -4.03 -4.51 -17.12
C GLY A 186 -3.82 -3.48 -16.03
N TRP A 187 -4.89 -3.08 -15.34
CA TRP A 187 -4.84 -2.08 -14.27
C TRP A 187 -4.93 -2.73 -12.89
N PHE A 188 -4.05 -2.29 -12.01
CA PHE A 188 -4.25 -2.31 -10.57
C PHE A 188 -4.64 -0.90 -10.12
N ILE A 189 -5.86 -0.74 -9.63
CA ILE A 189 -6.41 0.55 -9.22
C ILE A 189 -6.51 0.55 -7.69
N ASN A 190 -5.56 1.19 -7.02
CA ASN A 190 -5.62 1.34 -5.56
C ASN A 190 -6.65 2.42 -5.22
N CYS A 191 -7.69 2.02 -4.50
CA CYS A 191 -8.84 2.83 -4.15
C CYS A 191 -8.78 3.22 -2.68
N VAL A 192 -8.89 4.52 -2.42
CA VAL A 192 -8.98 5.08 -1.06
C VAL A 192 -10.21 5.96 -0.98
N ASP A 193 -11.14 5.62 -0.11
CA ASP A 193 -12.39 6.35 0.10
C ASP A 193 -12.47 6.87 1.53
N PHE A 194 -12.76 8.17 1.68
CA PHE A 194 -12.87 8.85 2.97
C PHE A 194 -14.32 8.89 3.44
N SER A 195 -14.55 8.41 4.67
CA SER A 195 -15.89 8.31 5.25
C SER A 195 -16.48 9.66 5.66
N ASN A 196 -15.67 10.68 5.96
CA ASN A 196 -16.18 11.97 6.40
C ASN A 196 -16.95 12.68 5.27
N PRO A 197 -18.29 12.88 5.37
CA PRO A 197 -19.11 13.50 4.34
C PRO A 197 -18.77 14.99 4.12
N ASP A 198 -18.29 15.68 5.16
CA ASP A 198 -17.95 17.11 5.12
C ASP A 198 -16.61 17.39 4.41
N SER A 199 -15.81 16.34 4.16
CA SER A 199 -14.58 16.48 3.38
C SER A 199 -14.88 16.82 1.92
N LYS A 200 -14.19 17.83 1.37
CA LYS A 200 -14.26 18.15 -0.07
C LYS A 200 -13.76 17.02 -0.97
N LEU A 201 -12.88 16.17 -0.43
CA LEU A 201 -12.30 15.03 -1.11
C LEU A 201 -13.04 13.77 -0.65
N GLN A 202 -13.69 13.09 -1.59
CA GLN A 202 -14.37 11.81 -1.36
C GLN A 202 -13.35 10.67 -1.31
N GLY A 203 -12.34 10.71 -2.17
CA GLY A 203 -11.35 9.65 -2.27
C GLY A 203 -10.36 9.90 -3.39
N PHE A 204 -9.52 8.91 -3.66
CA PHE A 204 -8.67 8.91 -4.84
C PHE A 204 -8.44 7.49 -5.36
N ARG A 205 -7.99 7.42 -6.62
CA ARG A 205 -7.70 6.19 -7.35
C ARG A 205 -6.31 6.29 -7.96
N VAL A 206 -5.41 5.38 -7.62
CA VAL A 206 -4.07 5.32 -8.19
C VAL A 206 -4.04 4.24 -9.25
N PHE A 207 -3.83 4.64 -10.51
CA PHE A 207 -3.77 3.73 -11.65
C PHE A 207 -2.35 3.26 -11.84
N VAL A 208 -2.16 1.95 -11.65
CA VAL A 208 -0.89 1.27 -11.84
C VAL A 208 -1.07 0.24 -12.94
N GLU A 209 -0.34 0.39 -14.03
CA GLU A 209 -0.33 -0.61 -15.10
C GLU A 209 0.53 -1.78 -14.66
N GLY A 210 0.03 -3.00 -14.88
CA GLY A 210 0.77 -4.23 -14.65
C GLY A 210 1.28 -4.86 -15.94
N LYS A 211 2.55 -5.20 -15.99
CA LYS A 211 3.16 -5.99 -17.06
C LYS A 211 3.61 -7.34 -16.50
N ALA A 212 3.02 -8.43 -16.97
CA ALA A 212 3.47 -9.77 -16.62
C ALA A 212 4.92 -9.97 -17.10
N LEU A 213 5.79 -10.40 -16.19
CA LEU A 213 7.18 -10.78 -16.49
C LEU A 213 7.30 -12.29 -16.70
N ASN A 214 6.49 -13.06 -15.99
CA ASN A 214 6.30 -14.50 -16.11
C ASN A 214 4.95 -14.88 -15.48
N ASP A 215 4.74 -16.15 -15.18
CA ASP A 215 3.47 -16.67 -14.65
C ASP A 215 3.08 -16.15 -13.26
N SER A 216 4.05 -15.65 -12.47
CA SER A 216 3.83 -15.19 -11.09
C SER A 216 4.31 -13.77 -10.80
N GLU A 217 5.14 -13.18 -11.65
CA GLU A 217 5.73 -11.86 -11.41
C GLU A 217 5.16 -10.78 -12.32
N VAL A 218 4.92 -9.60 -11.74
CA VAL A 218 4.38 -8.42 -12.40
C VAL A 218 5.28 -7.22 -12.15
N GLU A 219 5.66 -6.51 -13.22
CA GLU A 219 6.21 -5.16 -13.15
C GLU A 219 5.07 -4.13 -13.08
N LEU A 220 5.24 -3.12 -12.22
CA LEU A 220 4.26 -2.07 -11.96
C LEU A 220 4.72 -0.72 -12.48
N ILE A 221 3.82 -0.05 -13.20
CA ILE A 221 4.08 1.27 -13.79
C ILE A 221 2.97 2.22 -13.34
N PHE A 222 3.32 3.17 -12.47
CA PHE A 222 2.40 4.22 -12.03
C PHE A 222 2.09 5.17 -13.18
N ARG A 223 0.80 5.34 -13.52
CA ARG A 223 0.38 6.13 -14.69
C ARG A 223 -0.32 7.43 -14.33
N LYS A 224 -1.27 7.40 -13.41
CA LYS A 224 -2.09 8.57 -13.07
C LYS A 224 -2.78 8.40 -11.72
N VAL A 225 -3.23 9.51 -11.18
CA VAL A 225 -4.08 9.53 -9.99
C VAL A 225 -5.33 10.33 -10.27
N ARG A 226 -6.48 9.74 -9.99
CA ARG A 226 -7.79 10.39 -10.07
C ARG A 226 -8.23 10.78 -8.67
N LEU A 227 -8.40 12.08 -8.43
CA LEU A 227 -8.96 12.62 -7.20
C LEU A 227 -10.47 12.73 -7.35
N LEU A 228 -11.22 12.07 -6.47
CA LEU A 228 -12.67 12.11 -6.42
C LEU A 228 -13.13 13.17 -5.42
N ARG A 229 -13.89 14.16 -5.88
CA ARG A 229 -14.29 15.34 -5.10
C ARG A 229 -15.80 15.40 -4.96
N ARG A 230 -16.27 15.87 -3.80
CA ARG A 230 -17.68 16.23 -3.57
C ARG A 230 -18.00 17.62 -4.13
N SER A 231 -17.62 17.87 -5.39
CA SER A 231 -17.84 19.15 -6.07
C SER A 231 -18.79 18.96 -7.24
N ARG A 232 -19.80 19.82 -7.37
CA ARG A 232 -20.76 19.79 -8.47
C ARG A 232 -20.13 20.12 -9.84
N PHE A 233 -19.08 20.95 -9.85
CA PHE A 233 -18.48 21.47 -11.09
C PHE A 233 -17.23 20.69 -11.53
N PHE A 234 -16.50 20.11 -10.58
CA PHE A 234 -15.28 19.33 -10.86
C PHE A 234 -15.26 18.08 -9.97
N PRO A 235 -16.13 17.10 -10.25
CA PRO A 235 -16.24 15.88 -9.44
C PRO A 235 -14.96 15.05 -9.49
N GLU A 236 -14.14 15.23 -10.52
CA GLU A 236 -12.90 14.49 -10.70
C GLU A 236 -11.76 15.37 -11.20
N ILE A 237 -10.55 15.12 -10.69
CA ILE A 237 -9.30 15.66 -11.24
C ILE A 237 -8.35 14.51 -11.51
N THR A 238 -7.91 14.35 -12.76
CA THR A 238 -6.85 13.40 -13.13
C THR A 238 -5.49 14.11 -13.16
N ILE A 239 -4.52 13.58 -12.43
CA ILE A 239 -3.14 14.04 -12.43
C ILE A 239 -2.28 12.93 -13.05
N PRO A 240 -1.69 13.13 -14.24
CA PRO A 240 -0.75 12.17 -14.80
C PRO A 240 0.52 12.13 -13.95
N LEU A 241 1.04 10.93 -13.71
CA LEU A 241 2.31 10.76 -13.02
C LEU A 241 3.45 10.74 -14.06
N PRO A 242 4.61 11.34 -13.73
CA PRO A 242 5.73 11.32 -14.64
C PRO A 242 6.24 9.89 -14.83
N GLY A 243 6.76 9.60 -16.03
CA GLY A 243 7.19 8.24 -16.36
C GLY A 243 8.30 7.70 -15.44
N PRO A 244 8.49 6.37 -15.36
CA PRO A 244 9.44 5.73 -14.44
C PRO A 244 10.86 6.28 -14.53
N GLY A 245 11.34 6.58 -15.76
CA GLY A 245 12.67 7.14 -15.98
C GLY A 245 12.86 8.53 -15.35
N PHE A 246 11.81 9.35 -15.32
CA PHE A 246 11.84 10.67 -14.67
C PHE A 246 11.81 10.52 -13.14
N LEU A 247 10.93 9.67 -12.60
CA LEU A 247 10.86 9.38 -11.17
C LEU A 247 12.20 8.88 -10.62
N ARG A 248 12.87 7.96 -11.33
CA ARG A 248 14.22 7.46 -10.96
C ARG A 248 15.28 8.56 -10.99
N LYS A 249 15.20 9.52 -11.92
CA LYS A 249 16.13 10.67 -11.97
C LYS A 249 15.93 11.60 -10.78
N VAL A 250 14.67 11.91 -10.47
CA VAL A 250 14.30 12.77 -9.34
C VAL A 250 14.71 12.12 -8.01
N GLY A 251 14.44 10.84 -7.82
CA GLY A 251 14.85 10.08 -6.62
C GLY A 251 16.37 10.13 -6.41
N ARG A 252 17.17 9.88 -7.46
CA ARG A 252 18.64 9.98 -7.38
C ARG A 252 19.13 11.39 -7.03
N LEU A 253 18.48 12.43 -7.54
CA LEU A 253 18.85 13.81 -7.22
C LEU A 253 18.57 14.16 -5.75
N PHE A 254 17.44 13.70 -5.20
CA PHE A 254 17.12 13.89 -3.78
C PHE A 254 17.99 13.05 -2.85
N ALA A 255 18.31 11.81 -3.24
CA ALA A 255 19.25 10.93 -2.53
C ALA A 255 20.62 11.57 -2.34
N ARG A 256 21.19 12.08 -3.44
CA ARG A 256 22.49 12.78 -3.45
C ARG A 256 22.51 14.00 -2.54
N ARG A 257 21.40 14.73 -2.42
CA ARG A 257 21.29 15.90 -1.53
C ARG A 257 21.17 15.54 -0.05
N LYS A 258 20.64 14.37 0.29
CA LYS A 258 20.46 13.93 1.69
C LYS A 258 21.57 13.00 2.19
N GLY A 259 22.60 12.72 1.40
CA GLY A 259 23.68 11.80 1.77
C GLY A 259 23.22 10.35 1.95
N GLY A 260 22.02 10.01 1.46
CA GLY A 260 21.46 8.66 1.54
C GLY A 260 21.81 7.86 0.29
N GLU A 261 22.29 6.65 0.48
CA GLU A 261 22.39 5.67 -0.60
C GLU A 261 20.98 5.21 -0.96
N VAL A 262 20.58 5.46 -2.20
CA VAL A 262 19.30 5.01 -2.74
C VAL A 262 19.69 3.92 -3.72
N ASN A 263 19.53 2.66 -3.29
CA ASN A 263 19.88 1.45 -4.06
C ASN A 263 18.62 0.83 -4.70
N PRO A 264 18.39 1.00 -6.01
CA PRO A 264 17.16 0.55 -6.63
C PRO A 264 17.16 -0.95 -6.55
N SER A 265 16.01 -1.55 -6.28
CA SER A 265 15.76 -2.82 -6.94
C SER A 265 16.00 -2.56 -8.43
N ASP A 266 17.05 -3.15 -9.00
CA ASP A 266 17.35 -3.05 -10.43
C ASP A 266 16.16 -3.53 -11.27
N ARG A 267 15.32 -4.38 -10.67
CA ARG A 267 14.08 -4.92 -11.22
C ARG A 267 12.93 -3.91 -11.30
N GLY A 268 13.02 -2.75 -10.65
CA GLY A 268 11.95 -1.75 -10.61
C GLY A 268 10.83 -2.08 -9.61
N ALA A 269 9.70 -1.38 -9.74
CA ALA A 269 8.52 -1.64 -8.93
C ALA A 269 7.80 -2.87 -9.47
N GLY A 270 7.42 -3.79 -8.60
CA GLY A 270 6.77 -5.03 -8.99
C GLY A 270 6.53 -5.94 -7.79
N PHE A 271 5.86 -7.06 -8.05
CA PHE A 271 5.63 -8.09 -7.05
C PHE A 271 5.62 -9.48 -7.67
N LYS A 272 5.82 -10.47 -6.80
CA LYS A 272 5.60 -11.88 -7.05
C LYS A 272 4.31 -12.31 -6.33
N LEU A 273 3.38 -12.93 -7.07
CA LEU A 273 2.24 -13.64 -6.51
C LEU A 273 2.74 -14.89 -5.82
N LEU A 274 2.41 -15.00 -4.53
CA LEU A 274 2.76 -16.17 -3.71
C LEU A 274 1.59 -17.15 -3.63
N TYR A 275 0.37 -16.63 -3.59
CA TYR A 275 -0.86 -17.39 -3.45
C TYR A 275 -2.01 -16.64 -4.10
N VAL A 276 -2.90 -17.35 -4.80
CA VAL A 276 -4.20 -16.80 -5.20
C VAL A 276 -5.21 -17.90 -5.42
N ASP A 277 -6.44 -17.61 -5.02
CA ASP A 277 -7.64 -18.39 -5.35
C ASP A 277 -8.89 -17.47 -5.45
N GLU A 278 -10.07 -18.04 -5.23
CA GLU A 278 -11.34 -17.34 -5.28
C GLU A 278 -11.52 -16.29 -4.18
N ASP A 279 -10.88 -16.41 -3.02
CA ASP A 279 -11.16 -15.55 -1.86
C ASP A 279 -9.95 -14.81 -1.30
N LEU A 280 -8.74 -15.31 -1.54
CA LEU A 280 -7.51 -14.82 -0.96
C LEU A 280 -6.43 -14.63 -2.02
N ARG A 281 -5.66 -13.54 -1.87
CA ARG A 281 -4.45 -13.29 -2.66
C ARG A 281 -3.34 -12.83 -1.74
N ILE A 282 -2.16 -13.40 -1.94
CA ILE A 282 -0.92 -13.02 -1.27
C ILE A 282 0.11 -12.66 -2.32
N HIS A 283 0.75 -11.51 -2.15
CA HIS A 283 1.92 -11.17 -2.95
C HIS A 283 3.03 -10.58 -2.09
N ARG A 284 4.24 -10.71 -2.61
CA ARG A 284 5.45 -10.10 -2.06
C ARG A 284 6.04 -9.14 -3.07
N THR A 285 6.25 -7.90 -2.69
CA THR A 285 6.90 -6.92 -3.56
C THR A 285 8.33 -7.35 -3.87
N PHE A 286 8.94 -6.81 -4.92
CA PHE A 286 10.37 -7.05 -5.18
C PHE A 286 11.29 -6.52 -4.06
N ASP A 287 10.77 -5.67 -3.18
CA ASP A 287 11.46 -5.17 -1.98
C ASP A 287 11.18 -6.02 -0.73
N GLY A 288 10.42 -7.11 -0.89
CA GLY A 288 10.22 -8.10 0.15
C GLY A 288 9.11 -7.78 1.16
N LEU A 289 8.25 -6.81 0.87
CA LEU A 289 7.06 -6.48 1.66
C LEU A 289 5.91 -7.40 1.28
N TYR A 290 5.10 -7.79 2.27
CA TYR A 290 3.98 -8.69 2.12
C TYR A 290 2.66 -7.94 2.08
N PHE A 291 1.75 -8.47 1.27
CA PHE A 291 0.39 -7.97 1.14
C PHE A 291 -0.56 -9.15 1.07
N VAL A 292 -1.52 -9.19 1.98
CA VAL A 292 -2.61 -10.16 2.00
C VAL A 292 -3.92 -9.44 1.74
N GLN A 293 -4.66 -9.92 0.75
CA GLN A 293 -5.90 -9.32 0.32
C GLN A 293 -7.00 -10.36 0.25
N LYS A 294 -8.20 -9.99 0.69
CA LYS A 294 -9.42 -10.79 0.59
C LYS A 294 -10.31 -10.25 -0.50
N ARG A 295 -10.91 -11.10 -1.32
CA ARG A 295 -11.86 -10.66 -2.35
C ARG A 295 -13.10 -10.05 -1.69
N LEU A 296 -13.59 -8.95 -2.25
CA LEU A 296 -14.91 -8.42 -1.91
C LEU A 296 -15.94 -9.10 -2.82
N ALA A 297 -16.94 -9.72 -2.20
CA ALA A 297 -18.08 -10.33 -2.88
C ALA A 297 -18.91 -9.30 -3.63
#